data_AF-A0A1H3EZK8-F1
#
_entry.id   AF-A0A1H3EZK8-F1
#
_cell.length_a   1.000
_cell.length_b   1.000
_cell.length_c   1.000
_cell.angle_alpha   90.00
_cell.angle_beta   90.00
_cell.angle_gamma   90.00
#
_symmetry.space_group_name_H-M   'P 1'
#
loop_
_entity.id
_entity.type
_entity.pdbx_description
1 polymer ?
#
loop_
_entity_poly.entity_id
_entity_poly.type
_entity_poly.pdbx_seq_one_letter_code
_entity_poly.pdbx_strand_id
1 'polypeptide(L)'
;MNWKKLKAALHEIYSQENIENDFEKDEKYLKSAFDFTEKYWDEQIKNIGSIKILLFSEAPLFGDEKAYIYNPDYGFTAFFYFNDLNAIFSKNMQNDFSTKTEKKIYFIKKLNEAGILILDIFPFAFNPKITTGINYQTMSTRLYSKIFETTMEHFLSIKLSSIKPKITDKTIFAVRYKKLLTKTGHLIKTALEKIGIKNSSIISLNGSNMSMNRNYLSKLYSEIN
;
A
#
# COMPACT_ATOMS: atom_id res chain seq x y z
N MET A 1 -3.16 5.19 -14.39
CA MET A 1 -2.29 4.00 -14.58
C MET A 1 -2.70 3.19 -15.80
N ASN A 2 -1.84 2.30 -16.32
CA ASN A 2 -2.11 1.55 -17.54
C ASN A 2 -2.40 0.06 -17.26
N TRP A 3 -3.68 -0.27 -17.02
CA TRP A 3 -4.11 -1.66 -16.84
C TRP A 3 -3.72 -2.56 -18.00
N LYS A 4 -3.78 -2.08 -19.25
CA LYS A 4 -3.45 -2.89 -20.43
C LYS A 4 -2.02 -3.45 -20.34
N LYS A 5 -1.06 -2.65 -19.87
CA LYS A 5 0.32 -3.10 -19.65
C LYS A 5 0.44 -4.07 -18.47
N LEU A 6 -0.27 -3.81 -17.38
CA LEU A 6 -0.31 -4.70 -16.21
C LEU A 6 -0.93 -6.07 -16.54
N LYS A 7 -2.02 -6.07 -17.32
CA LYS A 7 -2.67 -7.28 -17.84
C LYS A 7 -1.71 -8.09 -18.71
N ALA A 8 -0.97 -7.44 -19.62
CA ALA A 8 0.01 -8.11 -20.45
C ALA A 8 1.12 -8.76 -19.61
N ALA A 9 1.68 -8.02 -18.65
CA ALA A 9 2.68 -8.56 -17.72
C ALA A 9 2.13 -9.74 -16.90
N LEU A 10 0.90 -9.63 -16.40
CA LEU A 10 0.24 -10.71 -15.67
C LEU A 10 0.03 -11.95 -16.54
N HIS A 11 -0.43 -11.78 -17.78
CA HIS A 11 -0.64 -12.88 -18.72
C HIS A 11 0.68 -13.61 -19.02
N GLU A 12 1.77 -12.86 -19.24
CA GLU A 12 3.10 -13.45 -19.43
C GLU A 12 3.53 -14.29 -18.22
N ILE A 13 3.25 -13.81 -17.00
CA ILE A 13 3.56 -14.56 -15.77
C ILE A 13 2.73 -15.85 -15.69
N TYR A 14 1.42 -15.79 -15.97
CA TYR A 14 0.57 -16.99 -15.95
C TYR A 14 1.05 -18.03 -16.98
N SER A 15 1.52 -17.56 -18.14
CA SER A 15 2.14 -18.39 -19.17
C SER A 15 3.42 -19.07 -18.70
N GLN A 16 4.36 -18.29 -18.15
CA GLN A 16 5.64 -18.81 -17.66
C GLN A 16 5.50 -19.78 -16.49
N GLU A 17 4.45 -19.65 -15.69
CA GLU A 17 4.17 -20.53 -14.56
C GLU A 17 3.24 -21.71 -14.93
N ASN A 18 2.85 -21.87 -16.21
CA ASN A 18 1.98 -22.94 -16.72
C ASN A 18 0.59 -23.00 -16.03
N ILE A 19 0.01 -21.84 -15.72
CA ILE A 19 -1.30 -21.69 -15.04
C ILE A 19 -2.28 -20.84 -15.86
N GLU A 20 -2.09 -20.76 -17.18
CA GLU A 20 -2.85 -19.91 -18.11
C GLU A 20 -4.36 -20.13 -18.04
N ASN A 21 -4.77 -21.37 -17.75
CA ASN A 21 -6.19 -21.75 -17.63
C ASN A 21 -6.92 -20.97 -16.53
N ASP A 22 -6.22 -20.48 -15.50
CA ASP A 22 -6.80 -19.67 -14.43
C ASP A 22 -6.90 -18.18 -14.79
N PHE A 23 -6.25 -17.72 -15.88
CA PHE A 23 -6.02 -16.31 -16.14
C PHE A 23 -7.30 -15.51 -16.33
N GLU A 24 -8.24 -15.96 -17.16
CA GLU A 24 -9.44 -15.17 -17.47
C GLU A 24 -10.29 -14.88 -16.22
N LYS A 25 -10.45 -15.88 -15.36
CA LYS A 25 -11.18 -15.76 -14.10
C LYS A 25 -10.45 -14.81 -13.14
N ASP A 26 -9.16 -15.01 -12.96
CA ASP A 26 -8.34 -14.21 -12.05
C ASP A 26 -8.26 -12.75 -12.52
N GLU A 27 -8.09 -12.52 -13.84
CA GLU A 27 -7.97 -11.18 -14.44
C GLU A 27 -9.22 -10.34 -14.21
N LYS A 28 -10.42 -10.92 -14.36
CA LYS A 28 -11.67 -10.21 -14.12
C LYS A 28 -11.76 -9.68 -12.68
N TYR A 29 -11.40 -10.52 -11.72
CA TYR A 29 -11.37 -10.14 -10.31
C TYR A 29 -10.28 -9.09 -10.04
N LEU A 30 -9.06 -9.33 -10.51
CA LEU A 30 -7.91 -8.44 -10.30
C LEU A 30 -8.12 -7.07 -10.94
N LYS A 31 -8.78 -6.99 -12.10
CA LYS A 31 -9.17 -5.72 -12.73
C LYS A 31 -10.15 -4.95 -11.86
N SER A 32 -11.19 -5.61 -11.36
CA SER A 32 -12.17 -4.99 -10.47
C SER A 32 -11.51 -4.47 -9.19
N ALA A 33 -10.61 -5.26 -8.59
CA ALA A 33 -9.83 -4.87 -7.41
C ALA A 33 -8.94 -3.65 -7.71
N PHE A 34 -8.23 -3.68 -8.84
CA PHE A 34 -7.36 -2.60 -9.29
C PHE A 34 -8.14 -1.29 -9.48
N ASP A 35 -9.21 -1.31 -10.28
CA ASP A 35 -10.00 -0.10 -10.53
C ASP A 35 -10.55 0.51 -9.24
N PHE A 36 -11.03 -0.34 -8.33
CA PHE A 36 -11.58 0.10 -7.06
C PHE A 36 -10.51 0.74 -6.17
N THR A 37 -9.37 0.05 -5.99
CA THR A 37 -8.31 0.48 -5.07
C THR A 37 -7.59 1.73 -5.59
N GLU A 38 -7.38 1.81 -6.91
CA GLU A 38 -6.78 2.98 -7.56
C GLU A 38 -7.68 4.20 -7.47
N LYS A 39 -9.00 4.06 -7.64
CA LYS A 39 -9.94 5.17 -7.44
C LYS A 39 -9.76 5.81 -6.06
N TYR A 40 -9.80 5.01 -4.99
CA TYR A 40 -9.66 5.53 -3.63
C TYR A 40 -8.25 6.05 -3.33
N TRP A 41 -7.22 5.46 -3.94
CA TRP A 41 -5.85 5.94 -3.78
C TRP A 41 -5.65 7.31 -4.44
N ASP A 42 -6.16 7.50 -5.66
CA ASP A 42 -6.10 8.76 -6.41
C ASP A 42 -6.79 9.91 -5.65
N GLU A 43 -7.90 9.61 -4.95
CA GLU A 43 -8.55 10.58 -4.06
C GLU A 43 -7.62 11.07 -2.94
N GLN A 44 -6.76 10.19 -2.40
CA GLN A 44 -5.85 10.60 -1.33
C GLN A 44 -4.74 11.52 -1.83
N ILE A 45 -4.23 11.30 -3.04
CA ILE A 45 -3.22 12.21 -3.62
C ILE A 45 -3.79 13.62 -3.80
N LYS A 46 -5.06 13.73 -4.20
CA LYS A 46 -5.73 15.03 -4.35
C LYS A 46 -5.88 15.74 -3.02
N ASN A 47 -6.16 14.99 -1.95
CA ASN A 47 -6.47 15.54 -0.63
C ASN A 47 -5.24 15.77 0.26
N ILE A 48 -4.15 15.04 0.06
CA ILE A 48 -2.92 15.18 0.87
C ILE A 48 -2.08 16.36 0.38
N GLY A 49 -1.78 17.31 1.27
CA GLY A 49 -0.99 18.49 0.92
C GLY A 49 0.49 18.17 0.71
N SER A 50 1.12 17.57 1.72
CA SER A 50 2.51 17.12 1.72
C SER A 50 2.63 15.75 2.38
N ILE A 51 3.61 14.95 1.97
CA ILE A 51 3.85 13.61 2.48
C ILE A 51 4.98 13.67 3.49
N LYS A 52 4.63 13.48 4.76
CA LYS A 52 5.57 13.37 5.89
C LYS A 52 6.03 11.92 6.07
N ILE A 53 5.11 10.97 5.93
CA ILE A 53 5.41 9.54 6.00
C ILE A 53 4.79 8.85 4.78
N LEU A 54 5.65 8.21 3.97
CA LEU A 54 5.22 7.28 2.94
C LEU A 54 5.35 5.85 3.47
N LEU A 55 4.22 5.23 3.76
CA LEU A 55 4.15 3.89 4.34
C LEU A 55 3.82 2.86 3.26
N PHE A 56 4.81 2.04 2.90
CA PHE A 56 4.65 0.98 1.92
C PHE A 56 3.92 -0.24 2.51
N SER A 57 2.83 -0.63 1.85
CA SER A 57 2.15 -1.92 2.02
C SER A 57 2.55 -2.87 0.89
N GLU A 58 2.38 -4.18 1.10
CA GLU A 58 2.71 -5.18 0.09
C GLU A 58 1.74 -5.09 -1.09
N ALA A 59 0.48 -5.44 -0.86
CA ALA A 59 -0.55 -5.47 -1.89
C ALA A 59 -1.88 -4.98 -1.32
N PRO A 60 -2.78 -4.45 -2.18
CA PRO A 60 -4.08 -4.00 -1.74
C PRO A 60 -4.88 -5.17 -1.16
N LEU A 61 -5.51 -4.94 0.00
CA LEU A 61 -6.46 -5.88 0.57
C LEU A 61 -7.82 -5.72 -0.13
N PHE A 62 -8.23 -6.76 -0.84
CA PHE A 62 -9.50 -6.78 -1.58
C PHE A 62 -10.10 -8.18 -1.60
N GLY A 63 -11.41 -8.25 -1.87
CA GLY A 63 -12.24 -9.45 -1.76
C GLY A 63 -13.71 -9.03 -1.69
N ASP A 64 -14.58 -9.93 -1.27
CA ASP A 64 -16.04 -9.66 -1.20
C ASP A 64 -16.37 -8.45 -0.32
N GLU A 65 -15.63 -8.29 0.79
CA GLU A 65 -15.79 -7.16 1.71
C GLU A 65 -15.09 -5.87 1.27
N LYS A 66 -14.31 -5.92 0.18
CA LYS A 66 -13.53 -4.78 -0.35
C LYS A 66 -12.70 -4.08 0.73
N ALA A 67 -11.92 -4.87 1.47
CA ALA A 67 -11.20 -4.50 2.69
C ALA A 67 -10.02 -3.51 2.52
N TYR A 68 -10.12 -2.56 1.59
CA TYR A 68 -9.07 -1.61 1.27
C TYR A 68 -8.98 -0.50 2.31
N ILE A 69 -7.77 -0.03 2.60
CA ILE A 69 -7.54 0.90 3.70
C ILE A 69 -8.25 2.25 3.51
N TYR A 70 -8.43 2.68 2.26
CA TYR A 70 -9.11 3.93 1.91
C TYR A 70 -10.58 3.74 1.54
N ASN A 71 -11.14 2.52 1.65
CA ASN A 71 -12.57 2.31 1.48
C ASN A 71 -13.33 2.81 2.73
N PRO A 72 -14.19 3.84 2.64
CA PRO A 72 -14.95 4.35 3.77
C PRO A 72 -16.01 3.37 4.29
N ASP A 73 -16.48 2.46 3.42
CA ASP A 73 -17.54 1.50 3.73
C ASP A 73 -17.01 0.24 4.42
N TYR A 74 -15.67 0.10 4.49
CA TYR A 74 -15.03 -0.98 5.22
C TYR A 74 -14.43 -0.50 6.55
N GLY A 75 -14.35 -1.42 7.51
CA GLY A 75 -13.72 -1.18 8.80
C GLY A 75 -12.23 -0.82 8.72
N PHE A 76 -11.61 -0.72 9.90
CA PHE A 76 -10.16 -0.58 9.97
C PHE A 76 -9.48 -1.88 9.55
N THR A 77 -8.44 -1.76 8.73
CA THR A 77 -7.66 -2.92 8.33
C THR A 77 -6.65 -3.23 9.42
N ALA A 78 -6.20 -4.49 9.44
CA ALA A 78 -5.11 -4.86 10.32
C ALA A 78 -3.90 -3.96 10.10
N PHE A 79 -3.67 -3.48 8.86
CA PHE A 79 -2.49 -2.74 8.38
C PHE A 79 -2.19 -1.45 9.14
N PHE A 80 -3.20 -0.63 9.41
CA PHE A 80 -3.07 0.62 10.15
C PHE A 80 -4.41 0.94 10.82
N TYR A 81 -4.45 0.90 12.15
CA TYR A 81 -5.66 1.11 12.93
C TYR A 81 -5.82 2.56 13.37
N PHE A 82 -7.04 2.90 13.78
CA PHE A 82 -7.37 4.18 14.40
C PHE A 82 -6.43 4.55 15.56
N ASN A 83 -6.06 3.57 16.39
CA ASN A 83 -5.16 3.78 17.52
C ASN A 83 -3.70 4.06 17.12
N ASP A 84 -3.29 3.61 15.93
CA ASP A 84 -1.96 3.93 15.41
C ASP A 84 -1.91 5.42 15.00
N LEU A 85 -3.02 5.95 14.45
CA LEU A 85 -3.17 7.37 14.16
C LEU A 85 -3.30 8.21 15.43
N ASN A 86 -4.04 7.74 16.44
CA ASN A 86 -4.18 8.42 17.73
C ASN A 86 -2.84 8.65 18.43
N ALA A 87 -1.86 7.75 18.22
CA ALA A 87 -0.51 7.88 18.79
C ALA A 87 0.25 9.11 18.25
N ILE A 88 -0.14 9.60 17.08
CA ILE A 88 0.45 10.79 16.45
C ILE A 88 -0.23 12.08 16.94
N PHE A 89 -1.55 12.08 17.05
CA PHE A 89 -2.33 13.28 17.40
C PHE A 89 -2.47 13.52 18.92
N SER A 90 -1.72 12.82 19.76
CA SER A 90 -1.70 13.00 21.23
C SER A 90 -3.12 13.09 21.85
N LYS A 91 -3.87 11.97 21.81
CA LYS A 91 -5.20 11.78 22.45
C LYS A 91 -6.34 12.74 22.06
N ASN A 92 -6.17 13.65 21.09
CA ASN A 92 -7.17 14.65 20.71
C ASN A 92 -8.07 14.26 19.52
N MET A 93 -8.05 12.99 19.10
CA MET A 93 -8.95 12.54 18.03
C MET A 93 -10.35 12.30 18.56
N GLN A 94 -11.34 12.83 17.84
CA GLN A 94 -12.76 12.55 18.09
C GLN A 94 -12.98 11.04 18.07
N ASN A 95 -13.73 10.53 19.04
CA ASN A 95 -14.07 9.11 19.13
C ASN A 95 -15.57 8.83 19.12
N ASP A 96 -16.39 9.87 19.20
CA ASP A 96 -17.85 9.79 19.16
C ASP A 96 -18.33 9.94 17.71
N PHE A 97 -18.81 8.83 17.14
CA PHE A 97 -19.32 8.73 15.78
C PHE A 97 -20.56 7.84 15.77
N SER A 98 -21.58 8.26 15.03
CA SER A 98 -22.84 7.53 14.92
C SER A 98 -22.66 6.22 14.13
N THR A 99 -21.72 6.18 13.19
CA THR A 99 -21.48 5.03 12.31
C THR A 99 -19.99 4.69 12.15
N LYS A 100 -19.72 3.44 11.75
CA LYS A 100 -18.36 2.99 11.38
C LYS A 100 -17.83 3.76 10.16
N THR A 101 -18.70 4.05 9.19
CA THR A 101 -18.35 4.79 7.97
C THR A 101 -17.91 6.21 8.29
N GLU A 102 -18.63 6.95 9.13
CA GLU A 102 -18.21 8.29 9.58
C GLU A 102 -16.85 8.24 10.28
N LYS A 103 -16.64 7.28 11.17
CA LYS A 103 -15.35 7.09 11.85
C LYS A 103 -14.22 6.81 10.86
N LYS A 104 -14.50 6.04 9.81
CA LYS A 104 -13.54 5.71 8.75
C LYS A 104 -13.21 6.92 7.87
N ILE A 105 -14.21 7.70 7.47
CA ILE A 105 -14.02 8.97 6.73
C ILE A 105 -13.16 9.93 7.55
N TYR A 106 -13.47 10.09 8.84
CA TYR A 106 -12.67 10.91 9.76
C TYR A 106 -11.22 10.42 9.84
N PHE A 107 -11.02 9.11 9.98
CA PHE A 107 -9.69 8.51 9.99
C PHE A 107 -8.89 8.81 8.71
N ILE A 108 -9.50 8.66 7.53
CA ILE A 108 -8.85 8.96 6.25
C ILE A 108 -8.50 10.45 6.15
N LYS A 109 -9.43 11.33 6.55
CA LYS A 109 -9.16 12.77 6.63
C LYS A 109 -7.96 13.07 7.52
N LYS A 110 -7.90 12.47 8.71
CA LYS A 110 -6.78 12.64 9.65
C LYS A 110 -5.47 12.05 9.15
N LEU A 111 -5.48 10.97 8.38
CA LEU A 111 -4.28 10.48 7.68
C LEU A 111 -3.74 11.53 6.70
N ASN A 112 -4.61 12.12 5.88
CA ASN A 112 -4.22 13.15 4.92
C ASN A 112 -3.72 14.42 5.63
N GLU A 113 -4.39 14.88 6.69
CA GLU A 113 -3.94 16.01 7.51
C GLU A 113 -2.57 15.74 8.17
N ALA A 114 -2.33 14.50 8.61
CA ALA A 114 -1.03 14.08 9.12
C ALA A 114 0.05 13.97 8.03
N GLY A 115 -0.30 14.02 6.74
CA GLY A 115 0.65 13.77 5.66
C GLY A 115 1.14 12.32 5.63
N ILE A 116 0.29 11.36 6.02
CA ILE A 116 0.61 9.93 5.99
C ILE A 116 -0.08 9.31 4.77
N LEU A 117 0.73 8.87 3.81
CA LEU A 117 0.24 8.17 2.62
C LEU A 117 0.63 6.70 2.69
N ILE A 118 -0.34 5.82 2.45
CA ILE A 118 -0.15 4.37 2.37
C ILE A 118 -0.16 3.99 0.90
N LEU A 119 0.85 3.20 0.52
CA LEU A 119 1.14 2.88 -0.86
C LEU A 119 1.42 1.40 -1.02
N ASP A 120 0.54 0.70 -1.73
CA ASP A 120 0.82 -0.68 -2.14
C ASP A 120 1.95 -0.70 -3.17
N ILE A 121 2.87 -1.65 -3.03
CA ILE A 121 3.99 -1.82 -3.97
C ILE A 121 3.62 -2.77 -5.12
N PHE A 122 2.62 -3.63 -4.93
CA PHE A 122 2.08 -4.50 -5.96
C PHE A 122 0.69 -4.05 -6.45
N PRO A 123 0.40 -4.20 -7.75
CA PRO A 123 -0.90 -3.83 -8.32
C PRO A 123 -2.03 -4.83 -8.07
N PHE A 124 -1.70 -6.08 -7.73
CA PHE A 124 -2.64 -7.19 -7.77
C PHE A 124 -3.06 -7.61 -6.37
N ALA A 125 -4.37 -7.59 -6.10
CA ALA A 125 -4.96 -8.07 -4.86
C ALA A 125 -5.17 -9.60 -4.88
N PHE A 126 -4.11 -10.41 -5.02
CA PHE A 126 -4.27 -11.87 -5.02
C PHE A 126 -5.01 -12.35 -3.76
N ASN A 127 -6.12 -13.06 -3.95
CA ASN A 127 -7.00 -13.52 -2.90
C ASN A 127 -7.08 -15.06 -2.95
N PRO A 128 -6.65 -15.77 -1.90
CA PRO A 128 -6.57 -17.24 -1.90
C PRO A 128 -7.90 -17.97 -2.21
N LYS A 129 -9.04 -17.30 -1.99
CA LYS A 129 -10.37 -17.88 -2.26
C LYS A 129 -10.85 -17.64 -3.69
N ILE A 130 -10.27 -16.66 -4.39
CA ILE A 130 -10.74 -16.19 -5.70
C ILE A 130 -9.69 -16.43 -6.77
N THR A 131 -8.45 -15.98 -6.54
CA THR A 131 -7.33 -16.15 -7.46
C THR A 131 -6.67 -17.50 -7.25
N THR A 132 -6.94 -18.44 -8.15
CA THR A 132 -6.53 -19.84 -8.00
C THR A 132 -5.10 -20.08 -8.49
N GLY A 133 -4.58 -19.24 -9.39
CA GLY A 133 -3.24 -19.40 -9.95
C GLY A 133 -2.11 -18.85 -9.09
N ILE A 134 -2.31 -17.72 -8.40
CA ILE A 134 -1.25 -16.99 -7.68
C ILE A 134 -1.72 -16.50 -6.31
N ASN A 135 -0.85 -16.58 -5.30
CA ASN A 135 -1.10 -16.13 -3.93
C ASN A 135 0.19 -15.66 -3.22
N TYR A 136 0.17 -14.48 -2.60
CA TYR A 136 1.34 -13.92 -1.89
C TYR A 136 1.87 -14.79 -0.75
N GLN A 137 1.01 -15.57 -0.10
CA GLN A 137 1.38 -16.39 1.05
C GLN A 137 2.16 -17.65 0.65
N THR A 138 1.87 -18.19 -0.54
CA THR A 138 2.41 -19.48 -1.01
C THR A 138 3.36 -19.34 -2.19
N MET A 139 3.40 -18.19 -2.87
CA MET A 139 4.27 -17.99 -4.02
C MET A 139 5.76 -18.03 -3.66
N SER A 140 6.56 -18.57 -4.57
CA SER A 140 8.02 -18.59 -4.44
C SER A 140 8.62 -17.17 -4.43
N THR A 141 9.80 -17.01 -3.84
CA THR A 141 10.55 -15.75 -3.90
C THR A 141 10.86 -15.35 -5.35
N ARG A 142 11.12 -16.31 -6.24
CA ARG A 142 11.35 -16.07 -7.68
C ARG A 142 10.14 -15.41 -8.33
N LEU A 143 8.94 -16.01 -8.17
CA LEU A 143 7.71 -15.48 -8.75
C LEU A 143 7.36 -14.11 -8.17
N TYR A 144 7.56 -13.93 -6.87
CA TYR A 144 7.33 -12.66 -6.20
C TYR A 144 8.19 -11.52 -6.77
N SER A 145 9.51 -11.75 -6.91
CA SER A 145 10.42 -10.77 -7.52
C SER A 145 10.06 -10.52 -8.99
N LYS A 146 9.73 -11.59 -9.73
CA LYS A 146 9.29 -11.48 -11.13
C LYS A 146 8.07 -10.57 -11.28
N ILE A 147 7.01 -10.79 -10.48
CA ILE A 147 5.82 -9.94 -10.49
C ILE A 147 6.19 -8.48 -10.23
N PHE A 148 7.05 -8.22 -9.23
CA PHE A 148 7.46 -6.86 -8.90
C PHE A 148 8.18 -6.22 -10.09
N GLU A 149 9.22 -6.86 -10.60
CA GLU A 149 10.07 -6.34 -11.67
C GLU A 149 9.27 -6.05 -12.94
N THR A 150 8.37 -6.96 -13.33
CA THR A 150 7.55 -6.80 -14.54
C THR A 150 6.46 -5.73 -14.41
N THR A 151 6.03 -5.42 -13.19
CA THR A 151 4.92 -4.45 -12.97
C THR A 151 5.38 -3.10 -12.47
N MET A 152 6.60 -2.99 -11.91
CA MET A 152 7.12 -1.79 -11.26
C MET A 152 6.97 -0.54 -12.14
N GLU A 153 7.40 -0.59 -13.40
CA GLU A 153 7.35 0.56 -14.33
C GLU A 153 5.92 1.00 -14.70
N HIS A 154 4.95 0.11 -14.53
CA HIS A 154 3.56 0.34 -14.92
C HIS A 154 2.64 0.59 -13.73
N PHE A 155 3.18 0.46 -12.51
CA PHE A 155 2.45 0.64 -11.26
C PHE A 155 3.22 1.53 -10.29
N LEU A 156 4.23 0.98 -9.61
CA LEU A 156 4.91 1.65 -8.50
C LEU A 156 5.65 2.92 -8.95
N SER A 157 6.41 2.86 -10.06
CA SER A 157 7.10 4.04 -10.60
C SER A 157 6.13 5.16 -10.96
N ILE A 158 4.95 4.82 -11.49
CA ILE A 158 3.90 5.80 -11.82
C ILE A 158 3.34 6.43 -10.55
N LYS A 159 3.04 5.62 -9.51
CA LYS A 159 2.56 6.16 -8.23
C LYS A 159 3.59 7.07 -7.57
N LEU A 160 4.83 6.61 -7.50
CA LEU A 160 5.92 7.37 -6.91
C LEU A 160 6.11 8.71 -7.67
N SER A 161 6.03 8.69 -9.00
CA SER A 161 6.11 9.90 -9.81
C SER A 161 4.95 10.87 -9.56
N SER A 162 3.72 10.37 -9.39
CA SER A 162 2.55 11.24 -9.16
C SER A 162 2.59 11.91 -7.79
N ILE A 163 3.25 11.30 -6.80
CA ILE A 163 3.39 11.87 -5.45
C ILE A 163 4.70 12.61 -5.23
N LYS A 164 5.68 12.47 -6.14
CA LYS A 164 6.99 13.12 -6.05
C LYS A 164 6.92 14.63 -5.71
N PRO A 165 6.01 15.44 -6.29
CA PRO A 165 5.91 16.86 -5.94
C PRO A 165 5.50 17.13 -4.48
N LYS A 166 4.96 16.13 -3.78
CA LYS A 166 4.51 16.22 -2.38
C LYS A 166 5.53 15.63 -1.41
N ILE A 167 6.62 15.06 -1.91
CA ILE A 167 7.73 14.50 -1.12
C ILE A 167 8.76 15.60 -0.87
N THR A 168 9.36 15.60 0.32
CA THR A 168 10.41 16.53 0.75
C THR A 168 11.60 15.76 1.31
N ASP A 169 12.71 16.44 1.58
CA ASP A 169 13.88 15.82 2.22
C ASP A 169 13.60 15.32 3.64
N LYS A 170 12.51 15.77 4.27
CA LYS A 170 12.04 15.31 5.58
C LYS A 170 11.09 14.11 5.50
N THR A 171 10.71 13.67 4.30
CA THR A 171 9.77 12.56 4.14
C THR A 171 10.41 11.25 4.61
N ILE A 172 9.73 10.59 5.54
CA ILE A 172 10.14 9.28 6.04
C ILE A 172 9.55 8.19 5.14
N PHE A 173 10.42 7.30 4.66
CA PHE A 173 10.02 6.09 3.95
C PHE A 173 9.98 4.92 4.93
N ALA A 174 8.82 4.28 5.05
CA ALA A 174 8.62 3.22 6.03
C ALA A 174 7.88 2.02 5.43
N VAL A 175 8.13 0.84 5.98
CA VAL A 175 7.21 -0.30 5.90
C VAL A 175 6.71 -0.62 7.29
N ARG A 176 5.54 -1.28 7.38
CA ARG A 176 5.11 -1.81 8.67
C ARG A 176 5.95 -3.01 9.10
N TYR A 177 6.02 -4.05 8.26
CA TYR A 177 6.55 -5.35 8.67
C TYR A 177 8.02 -5.51 8.29
N LYS A 178 8.86 -5.98 9.24
CA LYS A 178 10.28 -6.24 9.00
C LYS A 178 10.50 -7.29 7.89
N LYS A 179 9.62 -8.28 7.79
CA LYS A 179 9.66 -9.30 6.72
C LYS A 179 9.48 -8.68 5.34
N LEU A 180 8.57 -7.71 5.20
CA LEU A 180 8.40 -6.98 3.96
C LEU A 180 9.66 -6.19 3.62
N LEU A 181 10.23 -5.45 4.58
CA LEU A 181 11.49 -4.71 4.36
C LEU A 181 12.61 -5.63 3.85
N THR A 182 12.74 -6.81 4.46
CA THR A 182 13.77 -7.79 4.09
C THR A 182 13.57 -8.31 2.67
N LYS A 183 12.31 -8.54 2.27
CA LYS A 183 11.96 -9.10 0.96
C LYS A 183 12.00 -8.07 -0.16
N THR A 184 11.54 -6.83 0.10
CA THR A 184 11.31 -5.81 -0.93
C THR A 184 12.06 -4.51 -0.75
N GLY A 185 12.85 -4.35 0.33
CA GLY A 185 13.56 -3.10 0.59
C GLY A 185 14.45 -2.66 -0.56
N HIS A 186 15.20 -3.60 -1.16
CA HIS A 186 16.03 -3.32 -2.33
C HIS A 186 15.19 -2.92 -3.55
N LEU A 187 14.05 -3.59 -3.78
CA LEU A 187 13.13 -3.32 -4.87
C LEU A 187 12.48 -1.92 -4.77
N ILE A 188 12.02 -1.56 -3.56
CA ILE A 188 11.44 -0.23 -3.28
C ILE A 188 12.52 0.85 -3.45
N LYS A 189 13.74 0.59 -2.96
CA LYS A 189 14.87 1.52 -3.12
C LYS A 189 15.18 1.77 -4.60
N THR A 190 15.24 0.73 -5.42
CA THR A 190 15.40 0.84 -6.87
C THR A 190 14.29 1.71 -7.50
N ALA A 191 13.03 1.52 -7.10
CA ALA A 191 11.92 2.32 -7.61
C ALA A 191 12.01 3.81 -7.21
N LEU A 192 12.44 4.09 -5.98
CA LEU A 192 12.69 5.47 -5.50
C LEU A 192 13.83 6.14 -6.26
N GLU A 193 14.95 5.43 -6.47
CA GLU A 193 16.12 5.94 -7.20
C GLU A 193 15.78 6.28 -8.65
N LYS A 194 14.95 5.45 -9.31
CA LYS A 194 14.49 5.68 -10.69
C LYS A 194 13.71 6.98 -10.86
N ILE A 195 12.96 7.41 -9.84
CA ILE A 195 12.26 8.69 -9.86
C ILE A 195 13.09 9.84 -9.28
N GLY A 196 14.37 9.61 -8.98
CA GLY A 196 15.31 10.62 -8.51
C GLY A 196 15.32 10.86 -6.99
N ILE A 197 14.67 10.01 -6.20
CA ILE A 197 14.76 10.06 -4.73
C ILE A 197 15.92 9.16 -4.32
N LYS A 198 17.08 9.76 -4.08
CA LYS A 198 18.34 9.05 -3.78
C LYS A 198 18.57 8.95 -2.27
N ASN A 199 19.34 7.93 -1.87
CA ASN A 199 19.77 7.70 -0.48
C ASN A 199 18.65 7.55 0.55
N SER A 200 17.44 7.19 0.11
CA SER A 200 16.30 6.95 0.98
C SER A 200 16.55 5.74 1.88
N SER A 201 16.65 5.97 3.19
CA SER A 201 16.57 4.88 4.16
C SER A 201 15.11 4.46 4.33
N ILE A 202 14.81 3.18 4.17
CA ILE A 202 13.49 2.62 4.45
C ILE A 202 13.54 1.97 5.82
N ILE A 203 12.73 2.46 6.75
CA ILE A 203 12.66 1.93 8.12
C ILE A 203 11.48 0.97 8.30
N SER A 204 11.52 0.17 9.37
CA SER A 204 10.39 -0.69 9.75
C SER A 204 9.70 -0.17 11.01
N LEU A 205 8.38 -0.05 10.97
CA LEU A 205 7.53 0.31 12.12
C LEU A 205 7.01 -0.92 12.87
N ASN A 206 7.72 -2.05 12.78
CA ASN A 206 7.31 -3.31 13.37
C ASN A 206 7.35 -3.23 14.91
N GLY A 207 6.22 -3.52 15.56
CA GLY A 207 6.12 -3.69 17.01
C GLY A 207 6.17 -5.15 17.45
N SER A 208 5.93 -5.40 18.73
CA SER A 208 5.74 -6.75 19.28
C SER A 208 4.38 -7.34 18.87
N ASN A 209 4.28 -8.66 18.73
CA ASN A 209 3.03 -9.40 18.44
C ASN A 209 2.25 -8.88 17.22
N MET A 210 2.95 -8.67 16.10
CA MET A 210 2.40 -8.15 14.84
C MET A 210 1.78 -6.74 14.90
N SER A 211 1.82 -6.04 16.04
CA SER A 211 1.33 -4.66 16.14
C SER A 211 2.31 -3.65 15.52
N MET A 212 1.83 -2.44 15.23
CA MET A 212 2.71 -1.32 14.86
C MET A 212 3.35 -0.73 16.11
N ASN A 213 4.63 -0.35 16.02
CA ASN A 213 5.32 0.34 17.12
C ASN A 213 4.87 1.80 17.21
N ARG A 214 3.80 2.04 17.97
CA ARG A 214 3.18 3.37 18.15
C ARG A 214 4.10 4.41 18.78
N ASN A 215 4.92 4.00 19.74
CA ASN A 215 5.87 4.91 20.40
C ASN A 215 6.92 5.39 19.39
N TYR A 216 7.43 4.48 18.56
CA TYR A 216 8.38 4.84 17.52
C TYR A 216 7.74 5.70 16.42
N LEU A 217 6.53 5.35 15.97
CA LEU A 217 5.78 6.17 15.01
C LEU A 217 5.54 7.60 15.54
N SER A 218 5.13 7.73 16.79
CA SER A 218 4.89 9.04 17.44
C SER A 218 6.17 9.86 17.50
N LYS A 219 7.28 9.25 17.94
CA LYS A 219 8.60 9.88 17.98
C LYS A 219 9.05 10.36 16.60
N LEU A 220 9.00 9.49 15.59
CA LEU A 220 9.37 9.84 14.22
C LEU A 220 8.54 11.00 13.68
N TYR A 221 7.23 10.98 13.94
CA TYR A 221 6.35 12.05 13.52
C TYR A 221 6.68 13.37 14.23
N SER A 222 7.02 13.36 15.51
CA SER A 222 7.43 14.58 16.23
C SER A 222 8.75 15.19 15.74
N GLU A 223 9.68 14.37 15.22
CA GLU A 223 10.98 14.83 14.73
C GLU A 223 10.90 15.55 13.36
N ILE A 224 9.81 15.34 12.60
CA ILE A 224 9.63 15.88 11.24
C ILE A 224 8.60 17.02 11.15
N ASN A 225 7.91 17.34 12.24
CA ASN A 225 7.06 18.53 12.36
C ASN A 225 7.86 19.70 12.94
#